data_AF-A0A7K4MRL7-F1
#
_entry.id   AF-A0A7K4MRL7-F1
#
_cell.length_a   1.000
_cell.length_b   1.000
_cell.length_c   1.000
_cell.angle_alpha   90.00
_cell.angle_beta   90.00
_cell.angle_gamma   90.00
#
_symmetry.space_group_name_H-M   'P 1'
#
loop_
_entity.id
_entity.type
_entity.pdbx_description
1 polymer ?
#
loop_
_entity_poly.entity_id
_entity_poly.type
_entity_poly.pdbx_seq_one_letter_code
_entity_poly.pdbx_strand_id
1 'polypeptide(L)' 'MSHNSLTHYYETSFALMQHHKYSITDLENMMPWELEIYTGLLINFLKEEKEQLETERRKMKNNNNL' A
#
# COMPACT_ATOMS: atom_id res chain seq x y z
N MET A 1 -2.36 -22.60 -9.79
CA MET A 1 -2.91 -21.25 -9.55
C MET A 1 -3.24 -20.96 -8.08
N SER A 2 -3.15 -21.92 -7.14
CA SER A 2 -3.41 -21.68 -5.70
C SER A 2 -2.24 -21.05 -4.92
N HIS A 3 -1.00 -21.20 -5.36
CA HIS A 3 0.15 -20.55 -4.71
C HIS A 3 0.16 -19.03 -4.89
N ASN A 4 -0.50 -18.51 -5.93
CA ASN A 4 -0.51 -17.07 -6.21
C ASN A 4 -1.42 -16.29 -5.25
N SER A 5 -2.51 -16.89 -4.76
CA SER A 5 -3.43 -16.21 -3.85
C SER A 5 -2.89 -16.12 -2.43
N LEU A 6 -2.16 -17.15 -1.97
CA LEU A 6 -1.61 -17.18 -0.62
C LEU A 6 -0.42 -16.22 -0.48
N THR A 7 0.48 -16.22 -1.47
CA THR A 7 1.59 -15.26 -1.51
C THR A 7 1.08 -13.82 -1.54
N HIS A 8 0.08 -13.55 -2.38
CA HIS A 8 -0.53 -12.22 -2.47
C HIS A 8 -1.21 -11.77 -1.15
N TYR A 9 -1.86 -12.70 -0.45
CA TYR A 9 -2.44 -12.45 0.87
C TYR A 9 -1.37 -12.05 1.90
N TYR A 10 -0.24 -12.75 1.94
CA TYR A 10 0.85 -12.44 2.87
C TYR A 10 1.62 -11.17 2.52
N GLU A 11 1.82 -10.88 1.22
CA GLU A 11 2.44 -9.63 0.78
C GLU A 11 1.58 -8.41 1.14
N THR A 12 0.27 -8.51 0.94
CA THR A 12 -0.70 -7.46 1.30
C THR A 12 -0.75 -7.28 2.82
N SER A 13 -0.80 -8.38 3.56
CA SER A 13 -0.79 -8.36 5.04
C SER A 13 0.49 -7.73 5.60
N PHE A 14 1.66 -8.04 5.02
CA PHE A 14 2.95 -7.48 5.44
C PHE A 14 3.04 -5.97 5.20
N ALA A 15 2.55 -5.48 4.06
CA ALA A 15 2.47 -4.04 3.78
C ALA A 15 1.53 -3.31 4.76
N LEU A 16 0.39 -3.93 5.10
CA LEU A 16 -0.57 -3.40 6.06
C LEU A 16 0.01 -3.33 7.49
N MET A 17 0.78 -4.33 7.91
CA MET A 17 1.46 -4.33 9.20
C MET A 17 2.52 -3.21 9.30
N GLN A 18 3.29 -3.00 8.23
CA GLN A 18 4.36 -1.99 8.17
C GLN A 18 3.85 -0.55 8.23
N HIS A 19 2.71 -0.26 7.60
CA HIS A 19 2.20 1.12 7.49
C HIS A 19 1.07 1.45 8.48
N HIS A 20 0.33 0.46 9.00
CA HIS A 20 -0.89 0.71 9.80
C HIS A 20 -0.96 0.05 11.18
N LYS A 21 0.13 -0.53 11.70
CA LYS A 21 0.20 -1.14 13.05
C LYS A 21 -0.87 -2.23 13.34
N TYR A 22 -1.48 -2.83 12.32
CA TYR A 22 -2.37 -3.97 12.54
C TYR A 22 -1.57 -5.19 13.01
N SER A 23 -2.08 -5.93 13.99
CA SER A 23 -1.51 -7.23 14.36
C SER A 23 -2.00 -8.31 13.39
N ILE A 24 -1.23 -9.39 13.23
CA ILE A 24 -1.63 -10.57 12.42
C ILE A 24 -2.99 -11.11 12.90
N THR A 25 -3.25 -11.04 14.20
CA THR A 25 -4.51 -11.45 14.82
C THR A 25 -5.69 -10.57 14.41
N ASP A 26 -5.46 -9.28 14.14
CA ASP A 26 -6.52 -8.39 13.64
C ASP A 26 -6.84 -8.72 12.18
N LEU A 27 -5.82 -9.03 11.36
CA LEU A 27 -5.97 -9.39 9.94
C LEU A 27 -6.64 -10.76 9.75
N GLU A 28 -6.35 -11.73 10.62
CA GLU A 28 -6.97 -13.08 10.55
C GLU A 28 -8.44 -13.07 10.99
N ASN A 29 -8.86 -12.09 11.80
CA ASN A 29 -10.25 -11.93 12.23
C ASN A 29 -11.08 -11.04 11.29
N MET A 30 -10.49 -10.45 10.26
CA MET A 30 -11.22 -9.59 9.33
C MET A 30 -12.18 -10.40 8.47
N MET A 31 -13.40 -9.90 8.35
CA MET A 31 -14.35 -10.41 7.36
C MET A 31 -13.86 -10.09 5.94
N PRO A 32 -14.18 -10.91 4.93
CA PRO A 32 -13.68 -10.71 3.57
C PRO A 32 -13.90 -9.30 2.98
N TRP A 33 -15.01 -8.63 3.34
CA TRP A 33 -15.32 -7.28 2.88
C TRP A 33 -14.44 -6.19 3.52
N GLU A 34 -13.94 -6.40 4.74
CA GLU A 34 -13.04 -5.44 5.40
C GLU A 34 -11.70 -5.39 4.66
N LEU A 35 -11.18 -6.55 4.24
CA LEU A 35 -9.96 -6.64 3.45
C LEU A 35 -10.06 -5.86 2.13
N GLU A 36 -11.22 -5.91 1.46
CA GLU A 36 -11.45 -5.16 0.22
C GLU A 36 -11.38 -3.65 0.45
N ILE A 37 -12.03 -3.15 1.51
CA ILE A 37 -12.02 -1.72 1.87
C ILE A 37 -10.59 -1.28 2.21
N TYR A 38 -9.88 -2.03 3.06
CA TYR A 38 -8.51 -1.70 3.45
C TYR A 38 -7.54 -1.73 2.28
N THR A 39 -7.67 -2.71 1.39
CA THR A 39 -6.87 -2.77 0.16
C THR A 39 -7.14 -1.55 -0.72
N GLY A 40 -8.40 -1.11 -0.84
CA GLY A 40 -8.76 0.11 -1.54
C GLY A 40 -8.12 1.37 -0.94
N LEU A 41 -8.12 1.50 0.39
CA LEU A 41 -7.48 2.60 1.10
C LEU A 41 -5.95 2.60 0.89
N LEU A 42 -5.30 1.43 0.97
CA LEU A 42 -3.86 1.29 0.74
C LEU A 42 -3.48 1.68 -0.70
N ILE A 43 -4.25 1.25 -1.70
CA ILE A 43 -4.03 1.63 -3.10
C ILE A 43 -4.10 3.15 -3.27
N ASN A 44 -5.05 3.81 -2.61
CA ASN A 44 -5.18 5.26 -2.68
C ASN A 44 -3.99 5.97 -2.03
N PHE A 45 -3.57 5.54 -0.84
CA PHE A 45 -2.38 6.07 -0.17
C PHE A 45 -1.12 5.96 -1.05
N LEU A 46 -0.86 4.79 -1.64
CA LEU A 46 0.30 4.59 -2.51
C LEU A 46 0.26 5.46 -3.78
N LYS A 47 -0.92 5.76 -4.31
CA LYS A 47 -1.06 6.70 -5.44
C LYS A 47 -0.68 8.12 -5.05
N GLU A 48 -1.13 8.58 -3.88
CA GLU A 48 -0.79 9.90 -3.35
C GLU A 48 0.72 10.03 -3.10
N GLU A 49 1.34 9.04 -2.46
CA GLU A 49 2.79 9.01 -2.23
C GLU A 49 3.59 9.07 -3.54
N LYS A 50 3.16 8.31 -4.56
CA LYS A 50 3.79 8.35 -5.89
C LYS A 50 3.68 9.74 -6.51
N GLU A 51 2.52 10.38 -6.42
CA GLU A 51 2.30 11.72 -6.96
C GLU A 51 3.17 12.78 -6.27
N GLN A 52 3.33 12.67 -4.94
CA GLN A 52 4.23 13.54 -4.18
C GLN A 52 5.68 13.38 -4.64
N LEU A 53 6.18 12.14 -4.74
CA LEU A 53 7.53 11.85 -5.21
C LEU A 53 7.78 12.34 -6.65
N GLU A 54 6.80 12.18 -7.54
CA GLU A 54 6.88 12.72 -8.90
C GLU A 54 6.94 14.25 -8.90
N THR A 55 6.16 14.90 -8.05
CA THR A 55 6.14 16.36 -7.90
C THR A 55 7.47 16.88 -7.39
N GLU A 56 8.05 16.25 -6.38
CA GLU A 56 9.38 16.58 -5.87
C GLU A 56 10.46 16.41 -6.94
N ARG A 57 10.44 15.29 -7.67
CA ARG A 57 11.37 15.05 -8.80
C ARG A 57 11.24 16.11 -9.88
N ARG A 58 10.02 16.56 -10.20
CA ARG A 58 9.78 17.64 -11.18
C ARG A 58 10.35 18.97 -10.67
N LYS A 59 10.15 19.31 -9.39
CA LYS A 59 10.72 20.51 -8.76
C LYS A 59 12.24 20.51 -8.81
N MET A 60 12.88 19.39 -8.44
CA MET A 60 14.35 19.25 -8.48
C MET A 60 14.90 19.41 -9.89
N LYS A 61 14.27 18.81 -10.91
CA LYS A 61 14.68 18.95 -12.32
C LYS A 61 14.58 20.39 -12.81
N ASN A 62 13.53 21.12 -12.43
CA ASN A 62 13.37 22.51 -12.84
C ASN A 62 14.41 23.43 -12.17
N ASN A 63 14.76 23.17 -10.91
CA ASN A 63 15.75 23.96 -10.17
C ASN A 63 17.20 23.75 -10.67
N ASN A 64 17.52 22.56 -11.20
CA ASN A 64 18.86 22.27 -11.73
C ASN A 64 19.09 22.79 -13.16
N ASN A 65 18.04 23.30 -13.83
CA ASN A 65 18.09 23.84 -15.19
C ASN A 65 18.10 25.39 -15.22
N LEU A 66 18.24 26.04 -14.06
CA LEU A 66 18.52 27.47 -13.87
C LEU A 66 19.96 27.65 -13.35
#